data_AF-A0A3A4QAX3-F1
#
_entry.id   AF-A0A3A4QAX3-F1
#
_cell.length_a   1.000
_cell.length_b   1.000
_cell.length_c   1.000
_cell.angle_alpha   90.00
_cell.angle_beta   90.00
_cell.angle_gamma   90.00
#
_symmetry.space_group_name_H-M   'P 1'
#
loop_
_entity.id
_entity.type
_entity.pdbx_description
1 polymer ?
#
loop_
_entity_poly.entity_id
_entity_poly.type
_entity_poly.pdbx_seq_one_letter_code
_entity_poly.pdbx_strand_id
1 'polypeptide(L)'
;MPTDSLDRKATFTLPDGLEIFGGFSGDEMQRSDRDPVRFPTILSGDIGVSKQIDDNVYHVVTLIDATDGVSVDGLWITDAQNDRPEELGRGGGIYAVRSVLRIRQCTVTRNMALGGGGLWNEESMIDISYSTLSDNENRAVHNNNSKLTIRETIIESNRNTGHEGGAIFDSHGSATTAVDCVFVSNHSQSEGGAVFSLGTSVYVNCVFRGNRCGDYGGAFFQWAGSLTLTNCTFADNWVRNFFGGGVSSIPKPTIVNCVFWGNRSPRGDVQRQQRSTTSAVINHSCVQGWTGSYGGVGNHGLDPRFIDFDKGDFRMEAGSPCIDAGDNAAVTSPHDLDGNPRILNDVVDMGAYESICSDVEPVRLKCPGQSKLKATLPTRLPDGGTVIFSSDADRPKSAPVRRGKAKAKWDRPPDGSEICASGCPETCRRSKCE
;
A
#
# COMPACT_ATOMS: atom_id res chain seq x y z
N MET A 1 -19.84 19.45 -8.10
CA MET A 1 -20.32 20.07 -6.84
C MET A 1 -21.63 19.44 -6.44
N PRO A 2 -21.91 19.24 -5.13
CA PRO A 2 -23.18 18.72 -4.66
C PRO A 2 -24.31 19.76 -4.69
N THR A 3 -23.99 21.05 -4.82
CA THR A 3 -24.96 22.16 -4.96
C THR A 3 -24.32 23.36 -5.66
N ASP A 4 -25.15 24.23 -6.25
CA ASP A 4 -24.79 25.56 -6.74
C ASP A 4 -25.10 26.68 -5.72
N SER A 5 -25.59 26.31 -4.54
CA SER A 5 -25.89 27.22 -3.42
C SER A 5 -24.74 27.29 -2.41
N LEU A 6 -24.90 28.11 -1.36
CA LEU A 6 -23.98 28.17 -0.19
C LEU A 6 -24.36 27.16 0.91
N ASP A 7 -25.14 26.13 0.60
CA ASP A 7 -25.56 25.13 1.58
C ASP A 7 -24.45 24.14 1.90
N ARG A 8 -23.72 24.38 3.00
CA ARG A 8 -22.67 23.48 3.50
C ARG A 8 -23.16 22.08 3.88
N LYS A 9 -24.47 21.84 4.01
CA LYS A 9 -25.04 20.51 4.28
C LYS A 9 -25.27 19.69 3.01
N ALA A 10 -25.13 20.29 1.82
CA ALA A 10 -25.24 19.56 0.57
C ALA A 10 -24.15 18.47 0.48
N THR A 11 -24.52 17.31 -0.08
CA THR A 11 -23.67 16.13 -0.18
C THR A 11 -24.13 15.27 -1.35
N PHE A 12 -23.22 14.49 -1.91
CA PHE A 12 -23.57 13.37 -2.79
C PHE A 12 -24.02 12.18 -1.93
N THR A 13 -25.34 12.01 -1.79
CA THR A 13 -25.91 10.84 -1.11
C THR A 13 -25.91 9.63 -2.05
N LEU A 14 -25.23 8.56 -1.65
CA LEU A 14 -25.19 7.33 -2.45
C LEU A 14 -26.19 6.30 -1.90
N PRO A 15 -27.26 5.99 -2.64
CA PRO A 15 -28.23 4.97 -2.25
C PRO A 15 -27.68 3.54 -2.43
N ASP A 16 -28.41 2.59 -1.85
CA ASP A 16 -28.12 1.16 -1.96
C ASP A 16 -27.92 0.68 -3.40
N GLY A 17 -26.93 -0.19 -3.58
CA GLY A 17 -26.61 -0.84 -4.85
C GLY A 17 -26.03 0.08 -5.93
N LEU A 18 -25.76 1.35 -5.64
CA LEU A 18 -25.23 2.29 -6.64
C LEU A 18 -23.79 1.95 -7.03
N GLU A 19 -23.52 1.95 -8.34
CA GLU A 19 -22.17 1.96 -8.89
C GLU A 19 -21.90 3.29 -9.61
N ILE A 20 -20.79 3.95 -9.26
CA ILE A 20 -20.34 5.19 -9.89
C ILE A 20 -18.95 4.99 -10.48
N PHE A 21 -18.78 5.40 -11.74
CA PHE A 21 -17.51 5.32 -12.45
C PHE A 21 -17.10 6.71 -12.95
N GLY A 22 -15.84 7.07 -12.71
CA GLY A 22 -15.16 8.22 -13.32
C GLY A 22 -14.02 7.78 -14.24
N GLY A 23 -13.46 8.75 -14.96
CA GLY A 23 -12.35 8.51 -15.89
C GLY A 23 -12.71 8.55 -17.38
N PHE A 24 -13.90 9.02 -17.75
CA PHE A 24 -14.37 9.03 -19.13
C PHE A 24 -13.99 10.34 -19.83
N SER A 25 -13.49 10.21 -21.06
CA SER A 25 -13.25 11.27 -22.02
C SER A 25 -14.45 11.49 -22.96
N GLY A 26 -15.34 10.49 -23.08
CA GLY A 26 -16.58 10.55 -23.85
C GLY A 26 -16.55 9.80 -25.18
N ASP A 27 -15.44 9.15 -25.54
CA ASP A 27 -15.29 8.34 -26.75
C ASP A 27 -15.05 6.84 -26.46
N GLU A 28 -15.14 6.43 -25.19
CA GLU A 28 -14.96 5.04 -24.77
C GLU A 28 -16.02 4.11 -25.38
N MET A 29 -15.59 2.94 -25.87
CA MET A 29 -16.50 1.89 -26.33
C MET A 29 -16.86 0.90 -25.22
N GLN A 30 -16.02 0.78 -24.19
CA GLN A 30 -16.22 -0.07 -23.03
C GLN A 30 -15.79 0.63 -21.73
N ARG A 31 -16.37 0.23 -20.59
CA ARG A 31 -16.04 0.79 -19.27
C ARG A 31 -14.55 0.62 -18.91
N SER A 32 -13.89 -0.41 -19.43
CA SER A 32 -12.47 -0.66 -19.21
C SER A 32 -11.55 0.30 -19.96
N ASP A 33 -12.06 1.04 -20.94
CA ASP A 33 -11.25 1.94 -21.79
C ASP A 33 -11.01 3.30 -21.11
N ARG A 34 -11.72 3.58 -20.01
CA ARG A 34 -11.59 4.80 -19.22
C ARG A 34 -10.18 4.96 -18.63
N ASP A 35 -9.74 6.20 -18.47
CA ASP A 35 -8.46 6.55 -17.83
C ASP A 35 -8.71 7.55 -16.69
N PRO A 36 -8.91 7.07 -15.44
CA PRO A 36 -9.22 7.91 -14.29
C PRO A 36 -8.12 8.90 -13.90
N VAL A 37 -6.87 8.64 -14.31
CA VAL A 37 -5.75 9.54 -14.04
C VAL A 37 -5.77 10.70 -15.04
N ARG A 38 -6.01 10.40 -16.32
CA ARG A 38 -6.02 11.40 -17.38
C ARG A 38 -7.30 12.22 -17.45
N PHE A 39 -8.45 11.63 -17.11
CA PHE A 39 -9.76 12.25 -17.19
C PHE A 39 -10.46 12.25 -15.82
N PRO A 40 -9.95 13.03 -14.85
CA PRO A 40 -10.44 12.97 -13.47
C PRO A 40 -11.91 13.37 -13.39
N THR A 41 -12.71 12.55 -12.70
CA THR A 41 -14.08 12.88 -12.30
C THR A 41 -14.07 13.33 -10.85
N ILE A 42 -14.42 14.58 -10.60
CA ILE A 42 -14.22 15.23 -9.29
C ILE A 42 -15.56 15.47 -8.59
N LEU A 43 -15.74 14.82 -7.46
CA LEU A 43 -16.70 15.20 -6.43
C LEU A 43 -15.98 16.14 -5.47
N SER A 44 -16.22 17.45 -5.62
CA SER A 44 -15.60 18.49 -4.80
C SER A 44 -16.60 19.12 -3.84
N GLY A 45 -16.11 19.46 -2.65
CA GLY A 45 -16.79 20.23 -1.63
C GLY A 45 -16.62 21.76 -1.72
N ASP A 46 -15.76 22.26 -2.62
CA ASP A 46 -15.49 23.68 -2.94
C ASP A 46 -16.71 24.44 -3.52
N ILE A 47 -17.71 24.74 -2.68
CA ILE A 47 -18.92 25.50 -3.06
C ILE A 47 -18.74 26.98 -2.75
N GLY A 48 -19.51 27.85 -3.41
CA GLY A 48 -19.45 29.29 -3.17
C GLY A 48 -18.25 29.94 -3.84
N VAL A 49 -17.33 30.50 -3.05
CA VAL A 49 -16.14 31.19 -3.55
C VAL A 49 -15.03 30.17 -3.77
N SER A 50 -14.65 29.96 -5.03
CA SER A 50 -13.64 28.96 -5.37
C SER A 50 -12.36 29.09 -4.53
N LYS A 51 -11.94 27.96 -3.95
CA LYS A 51 -10.78 27.76 -3.07
C LYS A 51 -10.87 28.45 -1.72
N GLN A 52 -12.03 29.00 -1.35
CA GLN A 52 -12.30 29.41 0.00
C GLN A 52 -12.76 28.18 0.78
N ILE A 53 -12.13 27.86 1.91
CA ILE A 53 -12.44 26.61 2.62
C ILE A 53 -13.64 26.75 3.57
N ASP A 54 -13.95 27.98 4.00
CA ASP A 54 -14.93 28.25 5.06
C ASP A 54 -16.39 28.05 4.61
N ASP A 55 -16.64 28.09 3.29
CA ASP A 55 -17.92 27.80 2.66
C ASP A 55 -18.03 26.38 2.11
N ASN A 56 -16.98 25.56 2.19
CA ASN A 56 -17.02 24.19 1.70
C ASN A 56 -18.04 23.33 2.45
N VAL A 57 -18.58 22.33 1.76
CA VAL A 57 -19.50 21.37 2.38
C VAL A 57 -18.84 20.60 3.53
N TYR A 58 -19.66 20.20 4.50
CA TYR A 58 -19.20 19.36 5.60
C TYR A 58 -18.84 17.95 5.13
N HIS A 59 -19.65 17.36 4.24
CA HIS A 59 -19.41 16.03 3.70
C HIS A 59 -19.47 16.09 2.18
N VAL A 60 -18.46 15.60 1.47
CA VAL A 60 -18.58 15.47 0.01
C VAL A 60 -19.55 14.33 -0.32
N VAL A 61 -19.36 13.17 0.32
CA VAL A 61 -20.12 11.95 0.06
C VAL A 61 -20.70 11.41 1.36
N THR A 62 -21.97 11.02 1.35
CA THR A 62 -22.65 10.40 2.50
C THR A 62 -23.32 9.09 2.12
N LEU A 63 -23.13 8.07 2.97
CA LEU A 63 -23.79 6.77 2.89
C LEU A 63 -24.31 6.41 4.28
N ILE A 64 -25.61 6.22 4.42
CA ILE A 64 -26.26 5.87 5.68
C ILE A 64 -27.23 4.74 5.39
N ASP A 65 -27.07 3.61 6.10
CA ASP A 65 -27.90 2.40 5.92
C ASP A 65 -27.78 1.79 4.52
N ALA A 66 -26.68 2.02 3.81
CA ALA A 66 -26.44 1.48 2.48
C ALA A 66 -25.83 0.07 2.55
N THR A 67 -26.67 -0.93 2.83
CA THR A 67 -26.26 -2.33 3.08
C THR A 67 -26.12 -3.21 1.83
N ASP A 68 -26.69 -2.82 0.68
CA ASP A 68 -26.65 -3.61 -0.57
C ASP A 68 -25.34 -3.40 -1.37
N GLY A 69 -24.35 -2.73 -0.79
CA GLY A 69 -23.03 -2.52 -1.39
C GLY A 69 -23.03 -1.42 -2.43
N VAL A 70 -22.40 -0.30 -2.09
CA VAL A 70 -22.13 0.81 -3.01
C VAL A 70 -20.71 0.68 -3.55
N SER A 71 -20.50 1.00 -4.84
CA SER A 71 -19.18 1.00 -5.46
C SER A 71 -18.88 2.37 -6.08
N VAL A 72 -17.75 2.96 -5.70
CA VAL A 72 -17.21 4.18 -6.32
C VAL A 72 -15.86 3.87 -6.93
N ASP A 73 -15.68 4.29 -8.17
CA ASP A 73 -14.55 3.86 -8.98
C ASP A 73 -13.99 4.97 -9.87
N GLY A 74 -12.72 5.32 -9.73
CA GLY A 74 -12.10 6.34 -10.59
C GLY A 74 -12.49 7.78 -10.25
N LEU A 75 -12.85 8.05 -8.99
CA LEU A 75 -13.32 9.35 -8.53
C LEU A 75 -12.28 10.09 -7.70
N TRP A 76 -12.29 11.41 -7.80
CA TRP A 76 -11.63 12.30 -6.84
C TRP A 76 -12.69 12.82 -5.86
N ILE A 77 -12.43 12.68 -4.57
CA ILE A 77 -13.31 13.13 -3.47
C ILE A 77 -12.50 14.11 -2.63
N THR A 78 -12.85 15.39 -2.72
CA THR A 78 -11.95 16.45 -2.26
C THR A 78 -12.66 17.67 -1.71
N ASP A 79 -11.92 18.46 -0.92
CA ASP A 79 -12.30 19.81 -0.48
C ASP A 79 -13.50 19.85 0.48
N ALA A 80 -13.79 18.81 1.26
CA ALA A 80 -14.69 18.98 2.40
C ALA A 80 -14.01 19.70 3.57
N GLN A 81 -14.78 20.56 4.25
CA GLN A 81 -14.37 21.25 5.47
C GLN A 81 -15.44 21.02 6.56
N ASN A 82 -15.27 20.00 7.39
CA ASN A 82 -16.13 19.73 8.54
C ASN A 82 -15.50 20.22 9.85
N ASP A 83 -15.62 21.52 10.06
CA ASP A 83 -15.19 22.26 11.24
C ASP A 83 -16.20 22.26 12.39
N ARG A 84 -17.29 21.48 12.27
CA ARG A 84 -18.33 21.40 13.32
C ARG A 84 -17.79 20.72 14.57
N PRO A 85 -18.24 21.15 15.77
CA PRO A 85 -17.83 20.53 17.02
C PRO A 85 -18.43 19.13 17.24
N GLU A 86 -17.79 18.37 18.13
CA GLU A 86 -18.30 17.13 18.72
C GLU A 86 -18.80 16.09 17.69
N GLU A 87 -20.00 15.55 17.90
CA GLU A 87 -20.62 14.46 17.14
C GLU A 87 -20.85 14.79 15.65
N LEU A 88 -20.91 16.09 15.30
CA LEU A 88 -21.18 16.55 13.93
C LEU A 88 -19.90 16.73 13.10
N GLY A 89 -18.73 16.73 13.75
CA GLY A 89 -17.41 16.90 13.13
C GLY A 89 -16.81 15.63 12.53
N ARG A 90 -17.63 14.64 12.16
CA ARG A 90 -17.20 13.32 11.67
C ARG A 90 -17.31 13.20 10.16
N GLY A 91 -16.28 12.71 9.48
CA GLY A 91 -16.27 12.49 8.03
C GLY A 91 -16.18 13.79 7.25
N GLY A 92 -15.11 13.99 6.48
CA GLY A 92 -15.01 15.10 5.52
C GLY A 92 -15.32 14.62 4.12
N GLY A 93 -14.39 13.88 3.51
CA GLY A 93 -14.57 13.35 2.16
C GLY A 93 -15.75 12.39 2.10
N ILE A 94 -15.72 11.36 2.95
CA ILE A 94 -16.74 10.30 2.98
C ILE A 94 -17.23 10.10 4.41
N TYR A 95 -18.55 10.14 4.60
CA TYR A 95 -19.22 9.78 5.84
C TYR A 95 -20.08 8.54 5.63
N ALA A 96 -19.64 7.38 6.14
CA ALA A 96 -20.28 6.09 5.96
C ALA A 96 -20.72 5.48 7.30
N VAL A 97 -22.02 5.20 7.44
CA VAL A 97 -22.64 4.63 8.65
C VAL A 97 -23.54 3.45 8.28
N ARG A 98 -23.38 2.32 8.99
CA ARG A 98 -24.00 1.00 8.70
C ARG A 98 -24.15 0.70 7.21
N SER A 99 -23.04 0.78 6.50
CA SER A 99 -22.98 0.70 5.04
C SER A 99 -21.90 -0.27 4.58
N VAL A 100 -22.03 -0.74 3.34
CA VAL A 100 -21.02 -1.51 2.62
C VAL A 100 -20.53 -0.67 1.43
N LEU A 101 -19.25 -0.29 1.43
CA LEU A 101 -18.68 0.58 0.39
C LEU A 101 -17.39 -0.01 -0.20
N ARG A 102 -17.32 -0.05 -1.53
CA ARG A 102 -16.11 -0.37 -2.28
C ARG A 102 -15.56 0.90 -2.93
N ILE A 103 -14.33 1.24 -2.62
CA ILE A 103 -13.60 2.38 -3.16
C ILE A 103 -12.47 1.83 -4.03
N ARG A 104 -12.49 2.09 -5.33
CA ARG A 104 -11.50 1.54 -6.27
C ARG A 104 -10.92 2.61 -7.17
N GLN A 105 -9.61 2.66 -7.36
CA GLN A 105 -8.98 3.65 -8.26
C GLN A 105 -9.38 5.11 -7.93
N CYS A 106 -9.68 5.40 -6.66
CA CYS A 106 -10.12 6.72 -6.23
C CYS A 106 -9.00 7.50 -5.56
N THR A 107 -9.14 8.82 -5.57
CA THR A 107 -8.31 9.74 -4.77
C THR A 107 -9.19 10.44 -3.75
N VAL A 108 -8.94 10.24 -2.45
CA VAL A 108 -9.62 10.95 -1.37
C VAL A 108 -8.62 11.92 -0.75
N THR A 109 -8.75 13.21 -1.06
CA THR A 109 -7.69 14.18 -0.78
C THR A 109 -8.17 15.52 -0.30
N ARG A 110 -7.36 16.24 0.49
CA ARG A 110 -7.64 17.61 0.95
C ARG A 110 -9.01 17.75 1.62
N ASN A 111 -9.38 16.76 2.42
CA ASN A 111 -10.60 16.81 3.23
C ASN A 111 -10.24 16.99 4.71
N MET A 112 -11.08 17.72 5.43
CA MET A 112 -10.92 17.99 6.85
C MET A 112 -12.21 17.66 7.60
N ALA A 113 -12.08 16.96 8.73
CA ALA A 113 -13.14 16.76 9.71
C ALA A 113 -12.52 16.45 11.07
N LEU A 114 -13.08 16.87 12.20
CA LEU A 114 -12.53 16.55 13.54
C LEU A 114 -12.26 15.04 13.75
N GLY A 115 -13.08 14.17 13.16
CA GLY A 115 -12.81 12.75 13.06
C GLY A 115 -12.93 12.25 11.62
N GLY A 116 -11.84 11.70 11.06
CA GLY A 116 -11.88 11.07 9.73
C GLY A 116 -12.03 12.08 8.61
N GLY A 117 -11.03 12.96 8.44
CA GLY A 117 -11.01 13.96 7.37
C GLY A 117 -11.27 13.36 6.00
N GLY A 118 -10.53 12.31 5.64
CA GLY A 118 -10.80 11.59 4.39
C GLY A 118 -12.07 10.75 4.46
N LEU A 119 -12.17 9.88 5.47
CA LEU A 119 -13.23 8.90 5.61
C LEU A 119 -13.59 8.64 7.08
N TRP A 120 -14.88 8.63 7.38
CA TRP A 120 -15.46 8.10 8.61
C TRP A 120 -16.21 6.80 8.31
N ASN A 121 -15.80 5.71 8.96
CA ASN A 121 -16.36 4.37 8.84
C ASN A 121 -17.00 3.97 10.18
N GLU A 122 -18.32 3.85 10.24
CA GLU A 122 -19.02 3.50 11.49
C GLU A 122 -20.02 2.36 11.28
N GLU A 123 -19.89 1.32 12.09
CA GLU A 123 -20.65 0.07 12.00
C GLU A 123 -20.74 -0.49 10.57
N SER A 124 -19.69 -0.30 9.79
CA SER A 124 -19.68 -0.43 8.33
C SER A 124 -18.57 -1.37 7.85
N MET A 125 -18.66 -1.80 6.59
CA MET A 125 -17.64 -2.58 5.91
C MET A 125 -17.14 -1.85 4.68
N ILE A 126 -15.89 -1.41 4.72
CA ILE A 126 -15.26 -0.66 3.62
C ILE A 126 -14.09 -1.43 3.05
N ASP A 127 -14.07 -1.56 1.72
CA ASP A 127 -12.96 -2.10 0.94
C ASP A 127 -12.36 -0.99 0.07
N ILE A 128 -11.09 -0.67 0.27
CA ILE A 128 -10.35 0.33 -0.49
C ILE A 128 -9.27 -0.38 -1.30
N SER A 129 -9.25 -0.18 -2.62
CA SER A 129 -8.27 -0.81 -3.50
C SER A 129 -7.75 0.13 -4.58
N TYR A 130 -6.47 -0.01 -4.96
CA TYR A 130 -5.86 0.77 -6.05
C TYR A 130 -6.00 2.28 -5.90
N SER A 131 -6.12 2.77 -4.66
CA SER A 131 -6.56 4.13 -4.36
C SER A 131 -5.44 4.96 -3.72
N THR A 132 -5.67 6.25 -3.59
CA THR A 132 -4.80 7.17 -2.85
C THR A 132 -5.62 7.95 -1.83
N LEU A 133 -5.19 7.94 -0.57
CA LEU A 133 -5.72 8.80 0.49
C LEU A 133 -4.61 9.76 0.91
N SER A 134 -4.71 11.03 0.51
CA SER A 134 -3.63 11.99 0.72
C SER A 134 -4.08 13.31 1.31
N ASP A 135 -3.20 14.00 2.04
CA ASP A 135 -3.39 15.40 2.43
C ASP A 135 -4.71 15.67 3.18
N ASN A 136 -5.26 14.67 3.87
CA ASN A 136 -6.43 14.85 4.70
C ASN A 136 -6.01 15.29 6.10
N GLU A 137 -6.76 16.23 6.65
CA GLU A 137 -6.54 16.78 7.98
C GLU A 137 -7.43 16.08 9.02
N ASN A 138 -6.90 15.91 10.22
CA ASN A 138 -7.49 15.15 11.32
C ASN A 138 -7.79 13.69 10.97
N ARG A 139 -6.84 13.08 10.25
CA ARG A 139 -6.71 11.67 9.85
C ARG A 139 -7.37 11.27 8.53
N ALA A 140 -6.73 10.37 7.79
CA ALA A 140 -7.26 9.87 6.53
C ALA A 140 -8.51 9.02 6.75
N VAL A 141 -8.47 8.09 7.72
CA VAL A 141 -9.56 7.17 8.02
C VAL A 141 -9.78 7.08 9.53
N HIS A 142 -11.02 7.29 9.95
CA HIS A 142 -11.49 6.90 11.27
C HIS A 142 -12.36 5.65 11.13
N ASN A 143 -11.92 4.54 11.72
CA ASN A 143 -12.60 3.25 11.67
C ASN A 143 -13.20 2.92 13.03
N ASN A 144 -14.51 3.10 13.17
CA ASN A 144 -15.23 2.98 14.43
C ASN A 144 -16.16 1.76 14.46
N ASN A 145 -15.87 0.80 15.35
CA ASN A 145 -16.60 -0.46 15.47
C ASN A 145 -16.91 -1.11 14.10
N SER A 146 -15.92 -1.11 13.22
CA SER A 146 -16.10 -1.35 11.78
C SER A 146 -15.01 -2.22 11.18
N LYS A 147 -15.28 -2.76 9.99
CA LYS A 147 -14.30 -3.49 9.19
C LYS A 147 -13.76 -2.60 8.08
N LEU A 148 -12.44 -2.49 8.01
CA LEU A 148 -11.71 -1.80 6.96
C LEU A 148 -10.74 -2.76 6.29
N THR A 149 -10.87 -2.90 4.97
CA THR A 149 -9.92 -3.67 4.16
C THR A 149 -9.28 -2.74 3.15
N ILE A 150 -7.95 -2.78 3.05
CA ILE A 150 -7.18 -1.90 2.18
C ILE A 150 -6.22 -2.75 1.37
N ARG A 151 -6.18 -2.56 0.04
CA ARG A 151 -5.27 -3.28 -0.85
C ARG A 151 -4.62 -2.34 -1.85
N GLU A 152 -3.35 -2.54 -2.16
CA GLU A 152 -2.68 -1.85 -3.28
C GLU A 152 -2.94 -0.33 -3.26
N THR A 153 -2.84 0.28 -2.08
CA THR A 153 -3.28 1.65 -1.83
C THR A 153 -2.17 2.44 -1.17
N ILE A 154 -2.05 3.70 -1.58
CA ILE A 154 -1.12 4.67 -1.00
C ILE A 154 -1.88 5.55 -0.03
N ILE A 155 -1.38 5.67 1.20
CA ILE A 155 -1.92 6.55 2.22
C ILE A 155 -0.80 7.47 2.67
N GLU A 156 -0.85 8.73 2.26
CA GLU A 156 0.30 9.62 2.39
C GLU A 156 -0.02 11.04 2.85
N SER A 157 0.94 11.66 3.56
CA SER A 157 0.86 13.09 3.92
C SER A 157 -0.39 13.49 4.71
N ASN A 158 -1.09 12.53 5.33
CA ASN A 158 -2.23 12.84 6.17
C ASN A 158 -1.75 13.28 7.55
N ARG A 159 -2.43 14.28 8.12
CA ARG A 159 -2.03 14.91 9.38
C ARG A 159 -3.17 14.80 10.38
N ASN A 160 -2.85 14.42 11.61
CA ASN A 160 -3.75 14.55 12.76
C ASN A 160 -3.14 15.50 13.78
N THR A 161 -3.88 16.54 14.13
CA THR A 161 -3.50 17.44 15.23
C THR A 161 -3.89 16.88 16.61
N GLY A 162 -4.71 15.83 16.64
CA GLY A 162 -5.05 15.09 17.85
C GLY A 162 -4.00 14.07 18.28
N HIS A 163 -4.38 13.22 19.23
CA HIS A 163 -3.47 12.25 19.83
C HIS A 163 -3.29 10.97 19.01
N GLU A 164 -4.24 10.66 18.11
CA GLU A 164 -4.26 9.39 17.38
C GLU A 164 -3.59 9.45 16.01
N GLY A 165 -3.60 8.34 15.26
CA GLY A 165 -2.84 8.19 14.04
C GLY A 165 -3.21 9.16 12.91
N GLY A 166 -2.20 9.56 12.13
CA GLY A 166 -2.35 10.51 11.02
C GLY A 166 -3.00 9.91 9.79
N ALA A 167 -2.79 8.62 9.54
CA ALA A 167 -3.46 7.89 8.47
C ALA A 167 -4.74 7.23 8.97
N ILE A 168 -4.61 6.28 9.91
CA ILE A 168 -5.72 5.44 10.36
C ILE A 168 -5.83 5.50 11.88
N PHE A 169 -7.06 5.66 12.34
CA PHE A 169 -7.44 5.38 13.72
C PHE A 169 -8.45 4.22 13.75
N ASP A 170 -8.13 3.16 14.47
CA ASP A 170 -9.05 2.05 14.77
C ASP A 170 -9.54 2.15 16.23
N SER A 171 -10.86 2.28 16.42
CA SER A 171 -11.47 2.23 17.75
C SER A 171 -11.62 0.78 18.28
N HIS A 172 -12.14 0.64 19.51
CA HIS A 172 -12.45 -0.68 20.05
C HIS A 172 -13.50 -1.40 19.19
N GLY A 173 -13.30 -2.70 18.96
CA GLY A 173 -14.18 -3.51 18.10
C GLY A 173 -13.90 -3.38 16.60
N SER A 174 -13.07 -2.42 16.18
CA SER A 174 -12.66 -2.28 14.78
C SER A 174 -11.67 -3.36 14.34
N ALA A 175 -11.70 -3.68 13.05
CA ALA A 175 -10.75 -4.58 12.42
C ALA A 175 -10.25 -3.99 11.09
N THR A 176 -8.93 -3.81 10.99
CA THR A 176 -8.25 -3.34 9.79
C THR A 176 -7.33 -4.42 9.23
N THR A 177 -7.49 -4.71 7.94
CA THR A 177 -6.57 -5.55 7.16
C THR A 177 -6.02 -4.74 6.00
N ALA A 178 -4.70 -4.57 5.93
CA ALA A 178 -4.01 -3.92 4.83
C ALA A 178 -3.04 -4.88 4.14
N VAL A 179 -3.09 -4.94 2.82
CA VAL A 179 -2.24 -5.83 2.01
C VAL A 179 -1.65 -5.03 0.85
N ASP A 180 -0.34 -5.12 0.65
CA ASP A 180 0.34 -4.42 -0.45
C ASP A 180 0.11 -2.89 -0.42
N CYS A 181 0.14 -2.28 0.78
CA CYS A 181 -0.11 -0.85 0.97
C CYS A 181 1.16 -0.07 1.32
N VAL A 182 1.16 1.22 0.97
CA VAL A 182 2.25 2.15 1.29
C VAL A 182 1.74 3.29 2.17
N PHE A 183 2.31 3.42 3.37
CA PHE A 183 2.04 4.49 4.32
C PHE A 183 3.24 5.44 4.38
N VAL A 184 3.11 6.62 3.81
CA VAL A 184 4.23 7.56 3.63
C VAL A 184 3.96 8.92 4.26
N SER A 185 4.92 9.42 5.03
CA SER A 185 4.91 10.82 5.51
C SER A 185 3.66 11.23 6.30
N ASN A 186 2.91 10.28 6.86
CA ASN A 186 1.78 10.58 7.72
C ASN A 186 2.26 11.06 9.08
N HIS A 187 1.48 11.95 9.70
CA HIS A 187 1.88 12.63 10.91
C HIS A 187 0.75 12.72 11.93
N SER A 188 1.03 12.32 13.17
CA SER A 188 0.21 12.65 14.33
C SER A 188 0.98 13.50 15.34
N GLN A 189 0.27 14.21 16.22
CA GLN A 189 0.93 14.99 17.28
C GLN A 189 1.47 14.11 18.40
N SER A 190 0.79 13.01 18.73
CA SER A 190 1.13 12.17 19.88
C SER A 190 1.51 10.76 19.45
N GLU A 191 0.62 9.97 18.87
CA GLU A 191 0.84 8.53 18.79
C GLU A 191 0.55 7.96 17.39
N GLY A 192 1.31 6.93 16.99
CA GLY A 192 1.05 6.18 15.75
C GLY A 192 1.09 7.05 14.50
N GLY A 193 2.25 7.57 14.08
CA GLY A 193 2.32 8.61 13.03
C GLY A 193 1.49 8.31 11.78
N ALA A 194 1.45 7.04 11.35
CA ALA A 194 0.43 6.54 10.43
C ALA A 194 -0.77 5.94 11.17
N VAL A 195 -0.57 4.89 11.96
CA VAL A 195 -1.68 4.09 12.51
C VAL A 195 -1.69 4.11 14.02
N PHE A 196 -2.84 4.42 14.60
CA PHE A 196 -3.16 4.13 16.00
C PHE A 196 -4.31 3.13 16.06
N SER A 197 -4.15 2.04 16.83
CA SER A 197 -5.18 1.00 16.89
C SER A 197 -5.47 0.52 18.31
N LEU A 198 -6.77 0.43 18.60
CA LEU A 198 -7.37 -0.25 19.75
C LEU A 198 -8.03 -1.59 19.35
N GLY A 199 -8.06 -1.88 18.05
CA GLY A 199 -8.79 -3.01 17.45
C GLY A 199 -7.88 -4.16 17.02
N THR A 200 -8.33 -4.90 16.01
CA THR A 200 -7.54 -5.96 15.35
C THR A 200 -6.85 -5.39 14.11
N SER A 201 -5.54 -5.57 14.02
CA SER A 201 -4.71 -5.00 12.96
C SER A 201 -3.87 -6.09 12.30
N VAL A 202 -4.07 -6.29 10.99
CA VAL A 202 -3.33 -7.25 10.16
C VAL A 202 -2.74 -6.53 8.96
N TYR A 203 -1.42 -6.56 8.83
CA TYR A 203 -0.70 -5.88 7.75
C TYR A 203 0.25 -6.86 7.08
N VAL A 204 0.13 -6.98 5.75
CA VAL A 204 0.90 -7.91 4.93
C VAL A 204 1.54 -7.14 3.77
N ASN A 205 2.83 -7.36 3.52
CA ASN A 205 3.56 -6.71 2.41
C ASN A 205 3.46 -5.18 2.39
N CYS A 206 3.32 -4.55 3.57
CA CYS A 206 3.14 -3.11 3.66
C CYS A 206 4.47 -2.40 3.88
N VAL A 207 4.59 -1.19 3.32
CA VAL A 207 5.70 -0.27 3.60
C VAL A 207 5.20 0.87 4.46
N PHE A 208 5.89 1.13 5.57
CA PHE A 208 5.71 2.33 6.40
C PHE A 208 6.98 3.14 6.36
N ARG A 209 6.92 4.34 5.76
CA ARG A 209 8.08 5.19 5.59
C ARG A 209 7.87 6.64 5.99
N GLY A 210 8.83 7.21 6.71
CA GLY A 210 8.86 8.66 6.98
C GLY A 210 7.68 9.15 7.82
N ASN A 211 6.93 8.23 8.42
CA ASN A 211 5.83 8.59 9.30
C ASN A 211 6.39 9.06 10.63
N ARG A 212 5.71 10.03 11.26
CA ARG A 212 6.22 10.65 12.49
C ARG A 212 5.15 11.01 13.50
N CYS A 213 5.47 10.85 14.77
CA CYS A 213 4.62 11.27 15.88
C CYS A 213 5.43 11.90 17.04
N GLY A 214 4.71 12.41 18.04
CA GLY A 214 5.32 12.97 19.24
C GLY A 214 5.93 11.92 20.14
N ASP A 215 5.21 10.85 20.44
CA ASP A 215 5.39 10.07 21.66
C ASP A 215 5.65 8.57 21.42
N TYR A 216 4.79 7.83 20.73
CA TYR A 216 4.93 6.37 20.58
C TYR A 216 4.61 5.90 19.16
N GLY A 217 5.45 5.02 18.62
CA GLY A 217 5.18 4.36 17.34
C GLY A 217 5.20 5.33 16.17
N GLY A 218 6.39 5.72 15.71
CA GLY A 218 6.52 6.74 14.65
C GLY A 218 5.75 6.38 13.38
N ALA A 219 5.62 5.09 13.06
CA ALA A 219 4.63 4.60 12.10
C ALA A 219 3.36 4.08 12.77
N PHE A 220 3.51 3.18 13.73
CA PHE A 220 2.40 2.37 14.21
C PHE A 220 2.38 2.29 15.73
N PHE A 221 1.23 2.57 16.34
CA PHE A 221 0.99 2.27 17.74
C PHE A 221 -0.23 1.38 17.95
N GLN A 222 -0.01 0.19 18.50
CA GLN A 222 -1.06 -0.69 18.98
C GLN A 222 -1.25 -0.51 20.48
N TRP A 223 -2.37 0.07 20.90
CA TRP A 223 -2.70 0.30 22.30
C TRP A 223 -3.42 -0.89 22.93
N ALA A 224 -4.40 -1.46 22.23
CA ALA A 224 -5.21 -2.60 22.69
C ALA A 224 -5.43 -3.59 21.55
N GLY A 225 -6.17 -4.68 21.79
CA GLY A 225 -6.48 -5.65 20.73
C GLY A 225 -5.29 -6.49 20.29
N SER A 226 -5.12 -6.70 18.97
CA SER A 226 -4.08 -7.58 18.42
C SER A 226 -3.41 -6.99 17.17
N LEU A 227 -2.12 -7.31 17.01
CA LEU A 227 -1.31 -6.85 15.89
C LEU A 227 -0.57 -8.04 15.25
N THR A 228 -0.78 -8.20 13.95
CA THR A 228 -0.03 -9.13 13.09
C THR A 228 0.64 -8.35 11.96
N LEU A 229 1.97 -8.49 11.86
CA LEU A 229 2.80 -7.90 10.82
C LEU A 229 3.53 -9.03 10.10
N THR A 230 3.31 -9.16 8.79
CA THR A 230 3.97 -10.17 7.95
C THR A 230 4.57 -9.50 6.73
N ASN A 231 5.83 -9.78 6.42
CA ASN A 231 6.47 -9.25 5.20
C ASN A 231 6.42 -7.71 5.13
N CYS A 232 6.46 -6.99 6.24
CA CYS A 232 6.35 -5.53 6.23
C CYS A 232 7.73 -4.86 6.33
N THR A 233 7.88 -3.68 5.72
CA THR A 233 9.08 -2.84 5.87
C THR A 233 8.74 -1.54 6.59
N PHE A 234 9.38 -1.30 7.74
CA PHE A 234 9.30 -0.06 8.49
C PHE A 234 10.63 0.68 8.38
N ALA A 235 10.62 1.80 7.67
CA ALA A 235 11.84 2.54 7.36
C ALA A 235 11.73 4.04 7.63
N ASP A 236 12.78 4.64 8.19
CA ASP A 236 12.86 6.11 8.36
C ASP A 236 11.69 6.73 9.17
N ASN A 237 10.99 5.96 9.99
CA ASN A 237 9.92 6.48 10.84
C ASN A 237 10.49 7.04 12.14
N TRP A 238 9.85 8.06 12.71
CA TRP A 238 10.45 8.83 13.82
C TRP A 238 9.47 9.23 14.93
N VAL A 239 9.96 9.20 16.16
CA VAL A 239 9.29 9.68 17.36
C VAL A 239 10.09 10.82 17.98
N ARG A 240 9.41 11.88 18.44
CA ARG A 240 10.06 13.07 19.02
C ARG A 240 10.47 12.94 20.48
N ASN A 241 9.72 12.22 21.33
CA ASN A 241 9.85 12.30 22.79
C ASN A 241 10.30 10.98 23.48
N PHE A 242 9.90 9.81 22.97
CA PHE A 242 10.19 8.51 23.61
C PHE A 242 10.92 7.49 22.71
N PHE A 243 10.32 6.32 22.44
CA PHE A 243 10.94 5.14 21.80
C PHE A 243 10.06 4.59 20.67
N GLY A 244 10.59 3.64 19.90
CA GLY A 244 9.81 2.92 18.89
C GLY A 244 9.49 3.79 17.68
N GLY A 245 10.54 4.32 17.04
CA GLY A 245 10.44 5.07 15.79
C GLY A 245 9.63 4.33 14.72
N GLY A 246 9.75 3.00 14.62
CA GLY A 246 8.91 2.18 13.75
C GLY A 246 7.57 1.83 14.40
N VAL A 247 7.57 0.78 15.21
CA VAL A 247 6.36 0.21 15.82
C VAL A 247 6.43 0.25 17.34
N SER A 248 5.34 0.68 17.97
CA SER A 248 5.09 0.50 19.40
C SER A 248 3.86 -0.39 19.61
N SER A 249 3.89 -1.30 20.57
CA SER A 249 2.75 -2.16 20.88
C SER A 249 2.69 -2.50 22.36
N ILE A 250 1.56 -2.21 23.00
CA ILE A 250 1.25 -2.65 24.36
C ILE A 250 0.95 -4.15 24.38
N PRO A 251 0.00 -4.70 23.59
CA PRO A 251 -0.19 -6.14 23.50
C PRO A 251 1.02 -6.80 22.81
N LYS A 252 1.17 -8.12 22.99
CA LYS A 252 2.22 -8.89 22.31
C LYS A 252 1.88 -9.03 20.82
N PRO A 253 2.65 -8.43 19.90
CA PRO A 253 2.39 -8.58 18.47
C PRO A 253 2.99 -9.89 17.94
N THR A 254 2.43 -10.36 16.82
CA THR A 254 3.06 -11.38 15.95
C THR A 254 3.78 -10.65 14.82
N ILE A 255 5.10 -10.83 14.72
CA ILE A 255 5.94 -10.17 13.71
C ILE A 255 6.79 -11.23 13.01
N VAL A 256 6.60 -11.40 11.71
CA VAL A 256 7.32 -12.39 10.90
C VAL A 256 7.77 -11.78 9.57
N ASN A 257 8.96 -12.14 9.09
CA ASN A 257 9.49 -11.70 7.79
C ASN A 257 9.55 -10.19 7.62
N CYS A 258 9.69 -9.41 8.69
CA CYS A 258 9.65 -7.96 8.62
C CYS A 258 11.05 -7.34 8.60
N VAL A 259 11.16 -6.14 8.05
CA VAL A 259 12.38 -5.33 8.08
C VAL A 259 12.12 -4.03 8.83
N PHE A 260 12.94 -3.72 9.83
CA PHE A 260 12.91 -2.46 10.58
C PHE A 260 14.27 -1.78 10.49
N TRP A 261 14.33 -0.66 9.76
CA TRP A 261 15.61 -0.02 9.44
C TRP A 261 15.56 1.49 9.41
N GLY A 262 16.55 2.16 10.01
CA GLY A 262 16.67 3.62 9.99
C GLY A 262 15.56 4.36 10.74
N ASN A 263 14.71 3.65 11.50
CA ASN A 263 13.74 4.30 12.36
C ASN A 263 14.46 4.92 13.57
N ARG A 264 13.97 6.06 14.04
CA ARG A 264 14.67 6.90 15.02
C ARG A 264 13.79 7.23 16.22
N SER A 265 14.42 7.37 17.38
CA SER A 265 13.82 7.98 18.57
C SER A 265 14.92 8.56 19.46
N PRO A 266 14.66 9.60 20.27
CA PRO A 266 15.68 10.23 21.12
C PRO A 266 16.13 9.34 22.28
N ARG A 267 15.38 8.28 22.59
CA ARG A 267 15.70 7.33 23.66
C ARG A 267 15.90 5.92 23.08
N GLY A 268 16.63 5.10 23.83
CA GLY A 268 16.87 3.69 23.52
C GLY A 268 18.12 3.45 22.68
N ASP A 269 18.64 2.23 22.77
CA ASP A 269 19.64 1.73 21.83
C ASP A 269 19.04 1.61 20.41
N VAL A 270 19.90 1.39 19.40
CA VAL A 270 19.50 1.30 17.99
C VAL A 270 18.36 0.29 17.77
N GLN A 271 18.38 -0.82 18.51
CA GLN A 271 17.36 -1.86 18.45
C GLN A 271 15.99 -1.35 18.95
N ARG A 272 15.96 -0.67 20.10
CA ARG A 272 14.74 -0.09 20.70
C ARG A 272 14.21 1.12 19.94
N GLN A 273 15.05 1.77 19.14
CA GLN A 273 14.59 2.80 18.20
C GLN A 273 13.74 2.18 17.08
N GLN A 274 14.00 0.93 16.68
CA GLN A 274 13.22 0.27 15.64
C GLN A 274 11.81 -0.10 16.10
N ARG A 275 11.70 -0.60 17.33
CA ARG A 275 10.42 -1.02 17.90
C ARG A 275 10.43 -1.00 19.43
N SER A 276 9.25 -0.81 20.02
CA SER A 276 9.04 -0.85 21.48
C SER A 276 7.81 -1.70 21.81
N THR A 277 8.00 -2.92 22.32
CA THR A 277 6.87 -3.81 22.66
C THR A 277 7.13 -4.58 23.94
N THR A 278 6.06 -5.02 24.59
CA THR A 278 6.15 -6.02 25.67
C THR A 278 6.36 -7.41 25.03
N SER A 279 7.45 -8.12 25.36
CA SER A 279 7.68 -9.55 25.04
C SER A 279 7.14 -10.06 23.69
N ALA A 280 7.49 -9.44 22.56
CA ALA A 280 7.07 -9.93 21.25
C ALA A 280 7.83 -11.21 20.86
N VAL A 281 7.15 -12.14 20.21
CA VAL A 281 7.81 -13.16 19.39
C VAL A 281 7.99 -12.55 18.02
N ILE A 282 9.22 -12.16 17.70
CA ILE A 282 9.63 -11.74 16.37
C ILE A 282 10.40 -12.90 15.75
N ASN A 283 10.06 -13.30 14.53
CA ASN A 283 10.77 -14.37 13.84
C ASN A 283 11.14 -13.94 12.42
N HIS A 284 12.22 -14.50 11.89
CA HIS A 284 12.65 -14.33 10.51
C HIS A 284 12.66 -12.85 10.08
N SER A 285 13.13 -11.95 10.94
CA SER A 285 13.04 -10.50 10.69
C SER A 285 14.40 -9.82 10.80
N CYS A 286 14.58 -8.79 9.98
CA CYS A 286 15.75 -7.91 10.01
C CYS A 286 15.45 -6.68 10.87
N VAL A 287 16.22 -6.48 11.95
CA VAL A 287 16.05 -5.34 12.85
C VAL A 287 17.40 -4.66 13.04
N GLN A 288 17.48 -3.38 12.67
CA GLN A 288 18.70 -2.61 12.85
C GLN A 288 19.16 -2.63 14.32
N GLY A 289 20.45 -2.92 14.53
CA GLY A 289 21.02 -3.02 15.87
C GLY A 289 20.60 -4.26 16.65
N TRP A 290 20.15 -5.33 15.99
CA TRP A 290 19.74 -6.58 16.63
C TRP A 290 20.77 -7.11 17.64
N THR A 291 20.32 -7.28 18.89
CA THR A 291 21.13 -7.82 20.00
C THR A 291 20.74 -9.24 20.39
N GLY A 292 19.68 -9.80 19.79
CA GLY A 292 19.06 -11.06 20.24
C GLY A 292 18.11 -10.91 21.43
N SER A 293 18.06 -9.74 22.09
CA SER A 293 17.27 -9.54 23.32
C SER A 293 15.74 -9.70 23.14
N TYR A 294 15.24 -9.63 21.91
CA TYR A 294 13.83 -9.84 21.61
C TYR A 294 13.47 -11.32 21.41
N GLY A 295 14.45 -12.22 21.44
CA GLY A 295 14.25 -13.66 21.25
C GLY A 295 13.80 -14.03 19.84
N GLY A 296 13.05 -15.14 19.75
CA GLY A 296 12.59 -15.72 18.50
C GLY A 296 13.71 -16.38 17.67
N VAL A 297 13.39 -16.74 16.43
CA VAL A 297 14.28 -17.49 15.53
C VAL A 297 14.45 -16.76 14.19
N GLY A 298 15.55 -17.03 13.49
CA GLY A 298 15.78 -16.49 12.14
C GLY A 298 16.01 -14.98 12.05
N ASN A 299 16.16 -14.28 13.18
CA ASN A 299 16.35 -12.82 13.18
C ASN A 299 17.82 -12.41 13.05
N HIS A 300 18.07 -11.27 12.40
CA HIS A 300 19.39 -10.64 12.36
C HIS A 300 19.29 -9.12 12.29
N GLY A 301 20.43 -8.43 12.34
CA GLY A 301 20.53 -6.97 12.22
C GLY A 301 21.56 -6.50 11.21
N LEU A 302 21.92 -7.38 10.27
CA LEU A 302 22.77 -7.07 9.12
C LEU A 302 22.05 -6.12 8.15
N ASP A 303 22.81 -5.26 7.48
CA ASP A 303 22.29 -4.28 6.52
C ASP A 303 21.44 -4.94 5.43
N PRO A 304 20.16 -4.57 5.24
CA PRO A 304 19.29 -5.12 4.21
C PRO A 304 19.71 -4.72 2.78
N ARG A 305 20.70 -3.83 2.62
CA ARG A 305 21.24 -3.39 1.32
C ARG A 305 20.14 -2.92 0.37
N PHE A 306 19.35 -1.96 0.82
CA PHE A 306 18.32 -1.36 -0.01
C PHE A 306 18.92 -0.64 -1.23
N ILE A 307 18.24 -0.70 -2.37
CA ILE A 307 18.69 -0.04 -3.62
C ILE A 307 18.80 1.47 -3.44
N ASP A 308 17.78 2.12 -2.85
CA ASP A 308 17.81 3.57 -2.60
C ASP A 308 16.94 3.94 -1.38
N PHE A 309 17.51 3.79 -0.19
CA PHE A 309 16.83 4.09 1.08
C PHE A 309 16.30 5.53 1.15
N ASP A 310 17.08 6.50 0.68
CA ASP A 310 16.76 7.93 0.76
C ASP A 310 15.63 8.34 -0.20
N LYS A 311 15.46 7.62 -1.32
CA LYS A 311 14.29 7.78 -2.20
C LYS A 311 13.12 6.86 -1.85
N GLY A 312 13.30 5.96 -0.89
CA GLY A 312 12.25 5.02 -0.46
C GLY A 312 12.11 3.78 -1.34
N ASP A 313 13.15 3.45 -2.12
CA ASP A 313 13.25 2.17 -2.81
C ASP A 313 13.84 1.13 -1.84
N PHE A 314 12.94 0.34 -1.24
CA PHE A 314 13.29 -0.71 -0.29
C PHE A 314 13.37 -2.09 -0.93
N ARG A 315 13.47 -2.17 -2.26
CA ARG A 315 13.98 -3.37 -2.91
C ARG A 315 15.44 -3.58 -2.50
N MET A 316 15.91 -4.81 -2.59
CA MET A 316 17.22 -5.19 -2.08
C MET A 316 18.22 -5.43 -3.23
N GLU A 317 19.46 -5.05 -2.99
CA GLU A 317 20.58 -5.40 -3.86
C GLU A 317 20.96 -6.88 -3.74
N ALA A 318 21.61 -7.40 -4.78
CA ALA A 318 22.17 -8.74 -4.77
C ALA A 318 23.15 -8.95 -3.60
N GLY A 319 22.97 -10.07 -2.90
CA GLY A 319 23.74 -10.42 -1.70
C GLY A 319 23.28 -9.69 -0.44
N SER A 320 22.06 -9.17 -0.41
CA SER A 320 21.41 -8.78 0.83
C SER A 320 21.22 -10.00 1.75
N PRO A 321 21.45 -9.87 3.07
CA PRO A 321 21.21 -10.93 4.04
C PRO A 321 19.73 -11.23 4.26
N CYS A 322 18.83 -10.38 3.76
CA CYS A 322 17.39 -10.54 3.88
C CYS A 322 16.77 -11.35 2.72
N ILE A 323 17.54 -11.64 1.68
CA ILE A 323 17.12 -12.46 0.54
C ILE A 323 17.14 -13.94 0.94
N ASP A 324 16.11 -14.69 0.55
CA ASP A 324 15.92 -16.12 0.82
C ASP A 324 16.05 -16.48 2.32
N ALA A 325 15.63 -15.56 3.21
CA ALA A 325 15.90 -15.65 4.65
C ALA A 325 14.63 -15.69 5.53
N GLY A 326 13.45 -15.55 4.92
CA GLY A 326 12.17 -15.56 5.59
C GLY A 326 11.60 -16.97 5.89
N ASP A 327 10.39 -16.98 6.45
CA ASP A 327 9.58 -18.17 6.71
C ASP A 327 8.41 -18.25 5.72
N ASN A 328 8.46 -19.26 4.84
CA ASN A 328 7.41 -19.53 3.86
C ASN A 328 6.05 -19.84 4.50
N ALA A 329 6.04 -20.43 5.70
CA ALA A 329 4.78 -20.81 6.37
C ALA A 329 3.97 -19.57 6.81
N ALA A 330 4.63 -18.42 6.95
CA ALA A 330 3.98 -17.15 7.29
C ALA A 330 3.39 -16.42 6.08
N VAL A 331 3.71 -16.85 4.85
CA VAL A 331 3.25 -16.18 3.63
C VAL A 331 1.75 -16.40 3.42
N THR A 332 0.99 -15.29 3.43
CA THR A 332 -0.47 -15.30 3.25
C THR A 332 -0.93 -14.60 1.96
N SER A 333 -0.05 -13.80 1.34
CA SER A 333 -0.28 -13.19 0.02
C SER A 333 0.55 -13.91 -1.04
N PRO A 334 0.00 -14.24 -2.23
CA PRO A 334 0.74 -14.91 -3.30
C PRO A 334 1.75 -13.99 -4.00
N HIS A 335 1.65 -12.68 -3.81
CA HIS A 335 2.49 -11.67 -4.44
C HIS A 335 3.17 -10.76 -3.41
N ASP A 336 4.23 -10.05 -3.81
CA ASP A 336 4.84 -8.96 -3.07
C ASP A 336 4.23 -7.60 -3.46
N LEU A 337 4.76 -6.51 -2.90
CA LEU A 337 4.28 -5.16 -3.17
C LEU A 337 4.48 -4.69 -4.63
N ASP A 338 5.36 -5.32 -5.39
CA ASP A 338 5.57 -5.06 -6.83
C ASP A 338 4.71 -5.96 -7.74
N GLY A 339 3.93 -6.88 -7.15
CA GLY A 339 3.15 -7.88 -7.88
C GLY A 339 3.95 -9.11 -8.33
N ASN A 340 5.20 -9.27 -7.89
CA ASN A 340 6.00 -10.47 -8.14
C ASN A 340 5.50 -11.63 -7.27
N PRO A 341 5.67 -12.90 -7.66
CA PRO A 341 5.42 -14.02 -6.76
C PRO A 341 6.17 -13.87 -5.44
N ARG A 342 5.50 -14.14 -4.31
CA ARG A 342 6.05 -13.89 -2.96
C ARG A 342 7.09 -14.91 -2.48
N ILE A 343 7.27 -16.00 -3.22
CA ILE A 343 8.33 -16.99 -2.97
C ILE A 343 9.00 -17.21 -4.31
N LEU A 344 10.15 -16.55 -4.51
CA LEU A 344 11.06 -16.80 -5.60
C LEU A 344 12.27 -17.55 -5.04
N ASN A 345 12.80 -18.56 -5.76
CA ASN A 345 13.95 -19.37 -5.31
C ASN A 345 13.77 -20.16 -4.00
N ASP A 346 12.58 -20.73 -3.80
CA ASP A 346 12.21 -21.63 -2.70
C ASP A 346 12.04 -21.00 -1.31
N VAL A 347 12.58 -19.82 -1.00
CA VAL A 347 12.43 -19.16 0.32
C VAL A 347 12.03 -17.70 0.14
N VAL A 348 11.03 -17.25 0.88
CA VAL A 348 10.57 -15.84 0.86
C VAL A 348 11.63 -14.88 1.39
N ASP A 349 11.71 -13.69 0.80
CA ASP A 349 12.54 -12.61 1.31
C ASP A 349 11.92 -11.95 2.55
N MET A 350 12.75 -11.37 3.42
CA MET A 350 12.23 -10.49 4.48
C MET A 350 11.83 -9.13 3.91
N GLY A 351 10.70 -8.58 4.35
CA GLY A 351 10.23 -7.23 3.99
C GLY A 351 9.15 -7.23 2.92
N ALA A 352 8.75 -6.05 2.46
CA ALA A 352 7.60 -5.87 1.55
C ALA A 352 7.82 -6.34 0.11
N TYR A 353 9.08 -6.47 -0.31
CA TYR A 353 9.45 -6.81 -1.68
C TYR A 353 10.16 -8.16 -1.71
N GLU A 354 9.88 -8.93 -2.74
CA GLU A 354 10.66 -10.10 -3.13
C GLU A 354 11.73 -9.65 -4.12
N SER A 355 12.97 -10.08 -3.91
CA SER A 355 14.07 -9.75 -4.80
C SER A 355 13.89 -10.45 -6.14
N ILE A 356 13.68 -9.64 -7.17
CA ILE A 356 13.74 -10.11 -8.54
C ILE A 356 15.20 -10.18 -8.98
N CYS A 357 15.60 -11.27 -9.63
CA CYS A 357 16.96 -11.37 -10.17
C CYS A 357 17.21 -10.25 -11.19
N SER A 358 18.12 -9.33 -10.87
CA SER A 358 18.46 -8.16 -11.69
C SER A 358 19.44 -8.47 -12.85
N ASP A 359 20.03 -9.65 -12.87
CA ASP A 359 20.95 -10.09 -13.94
C ASP A 359 20.20 -10.79 -15.07
N VAL A 360 19.34 -10.04 -15.78
CA VAL A 360 18.77 -10.50 -17.05
C VAL A 360 19.67 -10.04 -18.19
N GLU A 361 20.72 -10.80 -18.52
CA GLU A 361 21.43 -10.57 -19.79
C GLU A 361 20.48 -10.87 -20.96
N PRO A 362 20.23 -9.92 -21.89
CA PRO A 362 19.39 -10.15 -23.05
C PRO A 362 19.92 -11.30 -23.90
N VAL A 363 19.08 -12.27 -24.23
CA VAL A 363 19.41 -13.25 -25.25
C VAL A 363 19.19 -12.60 -26.62
N ARG A 364 20.28 -12.20 -27.29
CA ARG A 364 20.24 -11.76 -28.69
C ARG A 364 20.09 -12.95 -29.62
N LEU A 365 18.95 -13.03 -30.30
CA LEU A 365 18.66 -14.07 -31.29
C LEU A 365 18.59 -13.44 -32.70
N LYS A 366 19.37 -14.02 -33.63
CA LYS A 366 19.27 -13.76 -35.07
C LYS A 366 18.80 -15.03 -35.76
N CYS A 367 17.53 -15.06 -36.18
CA CYS A 367 16.96 -16.13 -36.98
C CYS A 367 16.63 -15.62 -38.39
N PRO A 368 17.56 -15.67 -39.36
CA PRO A 368 17.24 -15.27 -40.73
C PRO A 368 16.17 -16.19 -41.34
N GLY A 369 15.04 -15.61 -41.74
CA GLY A 369 14.05 -16.27 -42.62
C GLY A 369 12.96 -17.12 -41.97
N GLN A 370 12.71 -17.01 -40.65
CA GLN A 370 11.62 -17.76 -39.99
C GLN A 370 10.50 -16.86 -39.43
N SER A 371 9.25 -17.32 -39.53
CA SER A 371 8.05 -16.63 -39.03
C SER A 371 7.76 -16.86 -37.54
N LYS A 372 8.55 -17.69 -36.87
CA LYS A 372 8.45 -17.99 -35.44
C LYS A 372 9.85 -18.08 -34.85
N LEU A 373 10.06 -17.39 -33.74
CA LEU A 373 11.26 -17.47 -32.93
C LEU A 373 10.97 -18.41 -31.74
N LYS A 374 11.76 -19.47 -31.59
CA LYS A 374 11.68 -20.36 -30.43
C LYS A 374 13.04 -20.39 -29.72
N ALA A 375 13.01 -20.15 -28.41
CA ALA A 375 14.16 -20.26 -27.54
C ALA A 375 13.80 -21.16 -26.37
N THR A 376 14.72 -22.07 -26.03
CA THR A 376 14.61 -22.91 -24.84
C THR A 376 15.64 -22.42 -23.82
N LEU A 377 15.17 -22.00 -22.64
CA LEU A 377 16.02 -21.65 -21.51
C LEU A 377 16.47 -22.95 -20.78
N PRO A 378 17.70 -23.02 -20.24
CA PRO A 378 18.22 -24.17 -19.52
C PRO A 378 17.58 -24.34 -18.12
N THR A 379 16.95 -23.30 -17.58
CA THR A 379 16.14 -23.39 -16.34
C THR A 379 14.67 -23.16 -16.68
N ARG A 380 13.80 -23.87 -15.97
CA ARG A 380 12.35 -23.70 -16.05
C ARG A 380 11.96 -22.46 -15.27
N LEU A 381 11.38 -21.48 -15.96
CA LEU A 381 10.79 -20.31 -15.30
C LEU A 381 9.57 -20.74 -14.46
N PRO A 382 9.35 -20.15 -13.27
CA PRO A 382 8.18 -20.43 -12.45
C PRO A 382 6.90 -19.99 -13.17
N ASP A 383 5.82 -20.76 -12.99
CA ASP A 383 4.52 -20.37 -13.51
C ASP A 383 4.07 -19.05 -12.83
N GLY A 384 3.63 -18.08 -13.64
CA GLY A 384 3.34 -16.72 -13.18
C GLY A 384 4.49 -15.72 -13.33
N GLY A 385 5.73 -16.17 -13.57
CA GLY A 385 6.84 -15.26 -13.92
C GLY A 385 6.58 -14.52 -15.23
N THR A 386 7.21 -13.37 -15.44
CA THR A 386 7.05 -12.58 -16.68
C THR A 386 8.27 -12.73 -17.59
N VAL A 387 8.04 -12.90 -18.89
CA VAL A 387 9.07 -12.83 -19.93
C VAL A 387 8.81 -11.59 -20.79
N ILE A 388 9.84 -10.78 -20.97
CA ILE A 388 9.82 -9.60 -21.84
C ILE A 388 10.50 -9.96 -23.16
N PHE A 389 9.81 -9.68 -24.25
CA PHE A 389 10.30 -9.89 -25.59
C PHE A 389 10.51 -8.52 -26.24
N SER A 390 11.73 -8.21 -26.64
CA SER A 390 12.10 -6.99 -27.35
C SER A 390 12.53 -7.31 -28.79
N SER A 391 12.29 -6.38 -29.69
CA SER A 391 12.76 -6.49 -31.06
C SER A 391 13.04 -5.12 -31.65
N ASP A 392 13.94 -5.04 -32.62
CA ASP A 392 14.32 -3.77 -33.24
C ASP A 392 13.16 -3.09 -34.01
N ALA A 393 12.10 -3.84 -34.33
CA ALA A 393 10.99 -3.36 -35.18
C ALA A 393 9.72 -2.92 -34.42
N ASP A 394 9.55 -3.28 -33.14
CA ASP A 394 8.29 -3.13 -32.39
C ASP A 394 8.54 -2.81 -30.91
N ARG A 395 7.52 -2.22 -30.24
CA ARG A 395 7.55 -2.03 -28.77
C ARG A 395 7.71 -3.39 -28.06
N PRO A 396 8.44 -3.44 -26.92
CA PRO A 396 8.55 -4.64 -26.12
C PRO A 396 7.19 -5.21 -25.75
N LYS A 397 7.07 -6.55 -25.77
CA LYS A 397 5.86 -7.27 -25.35
C LYS A 397 6.20 -8.10 -24.11
N SER A 398 5.33 -8.11 -23.11
CA SER A 398 5.46 -9.02 -21.96
C SER A 398 4.50 -10.20 -22.11
N ALA A 399 4.88 -11.37 -21.61
CA ALA A 399 3.98 -12.49 -21.47
C ALA A 399 4.27 -13.30 -20.20
N PRO A 400 3.22 -13.76 -19.49
CA PRO A 400 3.39 -14.61 -18.33
C PRO A 400 3.83 -16.01 -18.73
N VAL A 401 4.58 -16.67 -17.85
CA VAL A 401 4.99 -18.06 -17.96
C VAL A 401 3.81 -18.94 -17.53
N ARG A 402 3.38 -19.82 -18.44
CA ARG A 402 2.36 -20.84 -18.18
C ARG A 402 2.88 -22.20 -18.59
N ARG A 403 2.91 -23.14 -17.64
CA ARG A 403 3.48 -24.47 -17.81
C ARG A 403 4.91 -24.41 -18.34
N GLY A 404 5.71 -23.50 -17.78
CA GLY A 404 7.10 -23.25 -18.19
C GLY A 404 7.28 -22.62 -19.58
N LYS A 405 6.24 -21.99 -20.15
CA LYS A 405 6.30 -21.35 -21.48
C LYS A 405 5.70 -19.95 -21.45
N ALA A 406 6.40 -18.98 -22.06
CA ALA A 406 5.86 -17.66 -22.38
C ALA A 406 5.80 -17.49 -23.91
N LYS A 407 4.85 -16.70 -24.41
CA LYS A 407 4.65 -16.47 -25.86
C LYS A 407 4.25 -15.04 -26.14
N ALA A 408 4.91 -14.41 -27.11
CA ALA A 408 4.51 -13.14 -27.72
C ALA A 408 4.30 -13.30 -29.23
N LYS A 409 3.51 -12.42 -29.83
CA LYS A 409 3.23 -12.37 -31.27
C LYS A 409 3.48 -10.96 -31.79
N TRP A 410 4.17 -10.83 -32.92
CA TRP A 410 4.40 -9.55 -33.63
C TRP A 410 3.72 -9.57 -35.00
N ASP A 411 3.46 -8.38 -35.55
CA ASP A 411 2.81 -8.23 -36.84
C ASP A 411 3.80 -8.34 -38.02
N ARG A 412 5.10 -8.16 -37.75
CA ARG A 412 6.21 -8.42 -38.69
C ARG A 412 7.27 -9.31 -38.03
N PRO A 413 7.95 -10.20 -38.78
CA PRO A 413 9.07 -10.96 -38.25
C PRO A 413 10.20 -9.97 -37.91
N PRO A 414 10.65 -9.89 -36.66
CA PRO A 414 11.65 -8.91 -36.30
C PRO A 414 13.06 -9.36 -36.71
N ASP A 415 13.75 -8.52 -37.47
CA ASP A 415 15.19 -8.68 -37.69
C ASP A 415 15.93 -8.34 -36.40
N GLY A 416 16.53 -9.33 -35.74
CA GLY A 416 17.14 -9.14 -34.41
C GLY A 416 16.07 -9.07 -33.32
N SER A 417 15.87 -10.19 -32.62
CA SER A 417 14.97 -10.25 -31.46
C SER A 417 15.79 -10.51 -30.22
N GLU A 418 15.54 -9.74 -29.16
CA GLU A 418 16.10 -9.96 -27.84
C GLU A 418 15.02 -10.59 -26.94
N ILE A 419 15.37 -11.67 -26.23
CA ILE A 419 14.49 -12.24 -25.21
C ILE A 419 15.13 -11.98 -23.85
N CYS A 420 14.38 -11.32 -22.97
CA CYS A 420 14.76 -11.08 -21.58
C CYS A 420 13.72 -11.76 -20.68
N ALA A 421 14.12 -12.78 -19.93
CA ALA A 421 13.28 -13.31 -18.86
C ALA A 421 13.70 -12.69 -17.54
N SER A 422 12.81 -11.92 -16.90
CA SER A 422 13.03 -11.47 -15.53
C SER A 422 13.00 -12.67 -14.57
N GLY A 423 14.02 -12.81 -13.71
CA GLY A 423 13.97 -13.70 -12.55
C GLY A 423 14.82 -14.97 -12.54
N CYS A 424 15.99 -15.08 -13.21
CA CYS A 424 16.96 -16.17 -12.91
C CYS A 424 18.39 -15.95 -13.49
N PRO A 425 19.49 -16.11 -12.72
CA PRO A 425 20.87 -15.77 -13.14
C PRO A 425 21.55 -16.69 -14.16
N GLU A 426 21.09 -17.93 -14.35
CA GLU A 426 21.82 -18.92 -15.19
C GLU A 426 21.08 -19.33 -16.48
N THR A 427 19.94 -18.73 -16.77
CA THR A 427 19.08 -19.14 -17.89
C THR A 427 19.53 -18.61 -19.25
N CYS A 428 19.88 -17.34 -19.33
CA CYS A 428 20.02 -16.71 -20.63
C CYS A 428 21.31 -17.12 -21.37
N ARG A 429 22.36 -17.53 -20.64
CA ARG A 429 23.68 -17.86 -21.20
C ARG A 429 23.77 -19.16 -22.02
N ARG A 430 22.73 -19.99 -22.10
CA ARG A 430 22.76 -21.29 -22.83
C ARG A 430 21.54 -21.61 -23.68
N SER A 431 20.77 -20.61 -24.08
CA SER A 431 19.61 -20.86 -24.95
C SER A 431 20.05 -21.17 -26.39
N LYS A 432 19.37 -22.13 -27.01
CA LYS A 432 19.56 -22.50 -28.43
C LYS A 432 18.30 -22.13 -29.20
N CYS A 433 18.47 -21.58 -30.40
CA CYS A 433 17.41 -21.53 -31.40
C CYS A 433 17.04 -22.96 -31.79
N GLU A 434 15.74 -23.25 -31.83
CA GLU A 434 15.19 -24.48 -32.41
C GLU A 434 14.51 -24.20 -33.73
#